data_AF-A0A8S4FJU8-F1
#
_entry.id   AF-A0A8S4FJU8-F1
#
_cell.length_a   1.000
_cell.length_b   1.000
_cell.length_c   1.000
_cell.angle_alpha   90.00
_cell.angle_beta   90.00
_cell.angle_gamma   90.00
#
_symmetry.space_group_name_H-M   'P 1'
#
loop_
_entity.id
_entity.type
_entity.pdbx_description
1 polymer ?
#
loop_
_entity_poly.entity_id
_entity_poly.type
_entity_poly.pdbx_seq_one_letter_code
_entity_poly.pdbx_strand_id
1 'polypeptide(L)'
;MVLFVFNLKSATDTMWFPVKLGAVVLLTLAAMDAEGSKETMKDITSGFFKVLNECKHELNLPDHLVGDFYHYWRQEYALLDRDLGCAILCMSRKLELIDASGKLHHGNTQEFAEKHGADNSMASKLVEVLHSCEKQHEAVSDDCQRALEVAKCFRSSVHELGWAPTIDVIIEEVLTDM
;
A
#
# COMPACT_ATOMS: atom_id res chain seq x y z
N MET A 1 -38.69 39.14 -13.46
CA MET A 1 -39.08 40.42 -14.11
C MET A 1 -37.96 41.39 -13.73
N VAL A 2 -36.98 41.76 -14.55
CA VAL A 2 -36.90 42.20 -15.96
C VAL A 2 -35.46 41.88 -16.42
N LEU A 3 -35.27 41.00 -17.40
CA LEU A 3 -34.98 41.28 -18.82
C LEU A 3 -33.65 42.02 -19.10
N PHE A 4 -32.68 41.22 -19.60
CA PHE A 4 -31.86 41.45 -20.79
C PHE A 4 -31.31 42.87 -21.08
N VAL A 5 -29.98 43.01 -20.98
CA VAL A 5 -29.18 43.78 -21.93
C VAL A 5 -28.03 42.90 -22.40
N PHE A 6 -28.17 42.30 -23.58
CA PHE A 6 -27.04 41.78 -24.35
C PHE A 6 -26.47 42.94 -25.18
N ASN A 7 -25.16 43.20 -25.08
CA ASN A 7 -24.41 43.63 -26.26
C ASN A 7 -22.91 43.25 -26.20
N LEU A 8 -22.60 42.25 -27.01
CA LEU A 8 -21.35 41.85 -27.66
C LEU A 8 -20.02 42.56 -27.32
N LYS A 9 -19.08 41.80 -26.72
CA LYS A 9 -17.65 41.84 -27.09
C LYS A 9 -16.96 40.49 -26.86
N SER A 10 -16.37 39.99 -27.96
CA SER A 10 -15.39 38.89 -28.15
C SER A 10 -15.81 37.43 -27.93
N ALA A 11 -15.92 36.71 -29.05
CA ALA A 11 -16.23 35.28 -29.17
C ALA A 11 -15.03 34.33 -28.86
N THR A 12 -13.98 34.81 -28.18
CA THR A 12 -12.76 34.05 -27.89
C THR A 12 -12.65 33.55 -26.44
N ASP A 13 -13.45 34.09 -25.50
CA ASP A 13 -13.37 33.72 -24.08
C ASP A 13 -14.32 32.59 -23.66
N THR A 14 -15.36 32.29 -24.46
CA THR A 14 -16.35 31.26 -24.12
C THR A 14 -15.83 29.83 -24.27
N MET A 15 -14.74 29.62 -25.01
CA MET A 15 -14.12 28.30 -25.18
C MET A 15 -13.15 27.94 -24.05
N TRP A 16 -12.69 28.92 -23.26
CA TRP A 16 -11.75 28.71 -22.15
C TRP A 16 -12.41 28.40 -20.81
N PHE A 17 -13.63 28.91 -20.55
CA PHE A 17 -14.35 28.67 -19.29
C PHE A 17 -14.80 27.21 -19.08
N PRO A 18 -15.52 26.55 -20.01
CA PRO A 18 -15.90 25.15 -19.85
C PRO A 18 -14.70 24.19 -19.84
N VAL A 19 -13.61 24.53 -20.53
CA VAL A 19 -12.38 23.72 -20.53
C VAL A 19 -11.64 23.82 -19.19
N LYS A 20 -11.55 25.03 -18.60
CA LYS A 20 -10.97 25.20 -17.25
C LYS A 20 -11.83 24.56 -16.16
N LEU A 21 -13.15 24.68 -16.25
CA LEU A 21 -14.07 24.05 -15.30
C LEU A 21 -14.02 22.52 -15.41
N GLY A 22 -14.00 21.98 -16.63
CA GLY A 22 -13.87 20.54 -16.88
C GLY A 22 -12.52 19.98 -16.43
N ALA A 23 -11.42 20.70 -16.66
CA ALA A 23 -10.09 20.31 -16.19
C ALA A 23 -10.00 20.30 -14.65
N VAL A 24 -10.59 21.29 -13.97
CA VAL A 24 -10.62 21.32 -12.50
C VAL A 24 -11.45 20.17 -11.94
N VAL A 25 -12.62 19.87 -12.51
CA VAL A 25 -13.46 18.73 -12.06
C VAL A 25 -12.75 17.39 -12.24
N LEU A 26 -12.09 17.17 -13.38
CA LEU A 26 -11.29 15.95 -13.62
C LEU A 26 -10.12 15.81 -12.64
N LEU A 27 -9.42 16.91 -12.35
CA LEU A 27 -8.33 16.92 -11.38
C LEU A 27 -8.83 16.62 -9.95
N THR A 28 -9.99 17.13 -9.56
CA THR A 28 -10.56 16.83 -8.23
C THR A 28 -10.99 15.37 -8.09
N LEU A 29 -11.54 14.75 -9.14
CA LEU A 29 -11.95 13.33 -9.09
C LEU A 29 -10.73 12.40 -8.97
N ALA A 30 -9.69 12.64 -9.76
CA ALA A 30 -8.46 11.83 -9.70
C ALA A 30 -7.75 11.93 -8.34
N ALA A 31 -7.86 13.08 -7.66
CA ALA A 31 -7.29 13.26 -6.31
C ALA A 31 -8.04 12.43 -5.25
N MET A 32 -9.37 12.30 -5.37
CA MET A 32 -10.20 11.54 -4.43
C MET A 32 -9.92 10.03 -4.50
N ASP A 33 -9.73 9.48 -5.71
CA ASP A 33 -9.43 8.06 -5.89
C ASP A 33 -8.08 7.66 -5.28
N ALA A 34 -7.06 8.53 -5.43
CA ALA A 34 -5.73 8.27 -4.87
C ALA A 34 -5.71 8.30 -3.34
N GLU A 35 -6.54 9.14 -2.71
CA GLU A 35 -6.65 9.21 -1.25
C GLU A 35 -7.36 7.97 -0.68
N GLY A 36 -8.39 7.47 -1.38
CA GLY A 36 -9.07 6.22 -1.02
C GLY A 36 -8.12 5.02 -1.00
N SER A 37 -7.29 4.83 -2.04
CA SER A 37 -6.34 3.72 -2.08
C SER A 37 -5.28 3.77 -0.98
N LYS A 38 -4.87 4.96 -0.54
CA LYS A 38 -3.92 5.11 0.58
C LYS A 38 -4.53 4.71 1.91
N GLU A 39 -5.79 5.08 2.16
CA GLU A 39 -6.51 4.64 3.36
C GLU A 39 -6.69 3.12 3.36
N THR A 40 -7.07 2.53 2.23
CA THR A 40 -7.14 1.07 2.09
C THR A 40 -5.79 0.41 2.36
N MET A 41 -4.67 0.95 1.83
CA MET A 41 -3.35 0.40 2.11
C MET A 41 -2.93 0.53 3.57
N LYS A 42 -3.37 1.59 4.27
CA LYS A 42 -3.22 1.74 5.71
C LYS A 42 -3.98 0.63 6.44
N ASP A 43 -5.24 0.37 6.09
CA ASP A 43 -6.04 -0.69 6.70
C ASP A 43 -5.47 -2.10 6.47
N ILE A 44 -4.96 -2.37 5.26
CA ILE A 44 -4.24 -3.61 4.93
C ILE A 44 -2.96 -3.74 5.78
N THR A 45 -2.17 -2.67 5.88
CA THR A 45 -0.94 -2.65 6.70
C THR A 45 -1.26 -2.89 8.18
N SER A 46 -2.30 -2.23 8.70
CA SER A 46 -2.79 -2.41 10.06
C SER A 46 -3.22 -3.86 10.32
N GLY A 47 -4.02 -4.43 9.41
CA GLY A 47 -4.40 -5.85 9.45
C GLY A 47 -3.20 -6.79 9.51
N PHE A 48 -2.17 -6.49 8.73
CA PHE A 48 -0.96 -7.31 8.62
C PHE A 48 -0.16 -7.32 9.92
N PHE A 49 -0.04 -6.18 10.58
CA PHE A 49 0.73 -6.04 11.82
C PHE A 49 0.04 -6.57 13.07
N LYS A 50 -1.25 -6.93 13.03
CA LYS A 50 -1.96 -7.52 14.18
C LYS A 50 -1.27 -8.76 14.77
N VAL A 51 -0.50 -9.49 13.96
CA VAL A 51 0.23 -10.70 14.36
C VAL A 51 1.72 -10.46 14.62
N LEU A 52 2.21 -9.21 14.52
CA LEU A 52 3.63 -8.89 14.67
C LEU A 52 4.16 -9.25 16.07
N ASN A 53 3.39 -9.01 17.14
CA ASN A 53 3.83 -9.30 18.50
C ASN A 53 4.01 -10.81 18.74
N GLU A 54 3.10 -11.62 18.22
CA GLU A 54 3.25 -13.07 18.27
C GLU A 54 4.52 -13.51 17.55
N CYS A 55 4.76 -12.97 16.35
CA CYS A 55 5.98 -13.26 15.59
C CYS A 55 7.26 -12.80 16.27
N LYS A 56 7.26 -11.61 16.88
CA LYS A 56 8.40 -11.10 17.67
C LYS A 56 8.73 -12.06 18.81
N HIS A 57 7.72 -12.50 19.56
CA HIS A 57 7.92 -13.41 20.69
C HIS A 57 8.37 -14.81 20.22
N GLU A 58 7.73 -15.38 19.21
CA GLU A 58 8.07 -16.71 18.68
C GLU A 58 9.49 -16.79 18.11
N LEU A 59 9.94 -15.73 17.44
CA LEU A 59 11.25 -15.66 16.80
C LEU A 59 12.31 -14.97 17.69
N ASN A 60 11.94 -14.53 18.89
CA ASN A 60 12.78 -13.77 19.82
C ASN A 60 13.47 -12.57 19.12
N LEU A 61 12.69 -11.82 18.34
CA LEU A 61 13.17 -10.67 17.58
C LEU A 61 13.35 -9.44 18.47
N PRO A 62 14.34 -8.59 18.15
CA PRO A 62 14.65 -7.46 19.00
C PRO A 62 13.57 -6.36 18.92
N ASP A 63 13.41 -5.59 20.01
CA ASP A 63 12.40 -4.53 20.06
C ASP A 63 12.63 -3.39 19.09
N HIS A 64 13.89 -3.13 18.71
CA HIS A 64 14.21 -2.09 17.73
C HIS A 64 13.65 -2.37 16.34
N LEU A 65 13.28 -3.63 16.04
CA LEU A 65 12.65 -4.02 14.79
C LEU A 65 11.33 -3.27 14.52
N VAL A 66 10.63 -2.88 15.58
CA VAL A 66 9.39 -2.08 15.47
C VAL A 66 9.69 -0.74 14.79
N GLY A 67 10.88 -0.17 15.01
CA GLY A 67 11.34 1.04 14.32
C GLY A 67 11.55 0.84 12.81
N ASP A 68 11.96 -0.36 12.38
CA ASP A 68 12.12 -0.65 10.96
C ASP A 68 10.76 -0.81 10.25
N PHE A 69 9.76 -1.35 10.94
CA PHE A 69 8.37 -1.33 10.46
C PHE A 69 7.81 0.10 10.38
N TYR A 70 8.16 0.98 11.31
CA TYR A 70 7.81 2.40 11.25
C TYR A 70 8.37 3.09 9.99
N HIS A 71 9.62 2.80 9.67
CA HIS A 71 10.29 3.39 8.51
C HIS A 71 10.06 2.62 7.21
N TYR A 72 9.40 1.46 7.25
CA TYR A 72 9.23 0.60 6.08
C TYR A 72 8.71 1.38 4.88
N TRP A 73 7.63 2.15 5.02
CA TRP A 73 7.06 2.93 3.93
C TRP A 73 7.89 4.15 3.48
N ARG A 74 9.00 4.51 4.16
CA ARG A 74 9.97 5.49 3.63
C ARG A 74 10.83 4.82 2.57
N GLN A 75 10.64 5.21 1.31
CA GLN A 75 11.38 4.62 0.19
C GLN A 75 12.90 4.78 0.31
N GLU A 76 13.36 5.88 0.90
CA GLU A 76 14.78 6.17 1.15
C GLU A 76 15.38 5.41 2.34
N TYR A 77 14.56 4.73 3.15
CA TYR A 77 15.05 3.97 4.29
C TYR A 77 15.62 2.63 3.81
N ALA A 78 16.94 2.55 3.85
CA ALA A 78 17.74 1.39 3.40
C ALA A 78 18.12 0.44 4.55
N LEU A 79 17.92 0.84 5.81
CA LEU A 79 18.27 0.06 6.99
C LEU A 79 17.18 -0.95 7.32
N LEU A 80 16.91 -1.87 6.38
CA LEU A 80 16.04 -3.01 6.65
C LEU A 80 16.93 -4.24 6.81
N ASP A 81 16.94 -4.81 8.00
CA ASP A 81 17.75 -5.98 8.33
C ASP A 81 17.05 -7.30 7.96
N ARG A 82 17.78 -8.40 8.12
CA ARG A 82 17.26 -9.74 7.86
C ARG A 82 16.11 -10.11 8.81
N ASP A 83 16.13 -9.60 10.04
CA ASP A 83 15.13 -9.92 11.06
C ASP A 83 13.75 -9.35 10.68
N LEU A 84 13.71 -8.21 9.99
CA LEU A 84 12.49 -7.70 9.36
C LEU A 84 11.92 -8.67 8.33
N GLY A 85 12.80 -9.25 7.51
CA GLY A 85 12.43 -10.31 6.57
C GLY A 85 11.83 -11.52 7.27
N CYS A 86 12.42 -11.95 8.39
CA CYS A 86 11.89 -13.05 9.20
C CYS A 86 10.53 -12.71 9.82
N ALA A 87 10.34 -11.49 10.33
CA ALA A 87 9.06 -11.04 10.86
C ALA A 87 7.97 -11.03 9.77
N ILE A 88 8.27 -10.45 8.60
CA ILE A 88 7.34 -10.43 7.45
C ILE A 88 6.94 -11.86 7.07
N LEU A 89 7.93 -12.76 6.94
CA LEU A 89 7.67 -14.16 6.63
C LEU A 89 6.75 -14.83 7.66
N CYS A 90 7.01 -14.60 8.95
CA CYS A 90 6.18 -15.14 10.02
C CYS A 90 4.74 -14.61 9.95
N MET A 91 4.57 -13.29 9.80
CA MET A 91 3.24 -12.67 9.71
C MET A 91 2.47 -13.19 8.51
N SER A 92 3.13 -13.30 7.34
CA SER A 92 2.52 -13.88 6.14
C SER A 92 2.07 -15.33 6.35
N ARG A 93 2.78 -16.14 7.13
CA ARG A 93 2.35 -17.51 7.48
C ARG A 93 1.16 -17.50 8.43
N LYS A 94 1.19 -16.68 9.49
CA LYS A 94 0.09 -16.60 10.48
C LYS A 94 -1.23 -16.13 9.86
N LEU A 95 -1.13 -15.28 8.84
CA LEU A 95 -2.28 -14.78 8.07
C LEU A 95 -2.61 -15.67 6.86
N GLU A 96 -1.94 -16.81 6.72
CA GLU A 96 -2.14 -17.79 5.64
C GLU A 96 -2.00 -17.16 4.22
N LEU A 97 -1.20 -16.11 4.09
CA LEU A 97 -0.96 -15.41 2.81
C LEU A 97 0.07 -16.15 1.95
N ILE A 98 0.85 -17.04 2.55
CA ILE A 98 1.81 -17.90 1.87
C ILE A 98 1.58 -19.35 2.25
N ASP A 99 1.90 -20.26 1.34
CA ASP A 99 1.82 -21.70 1.57
C ASP A 99 3.04 -22.24 2.33
N ALA A 100 3.04 -23.55 2.61
CA ALA A 100 4.13 -24.24 3.30
C ALA A 100 5.47 -24.20 2.53
N SER A 101 5.46 -23.92 1.24
CA SER A 101 6.65 -23.72 0.41
C SER A 101 7.17 -22.28 0.43
N GLY A 102 6.44 -21.37 1.10
CA GLY A 102 6.78 -19.95 1.18
C GLY A 102 6.42 -19.18 -0.09
N LYS A 103 5.45 -19.65 -0.87
CA LYS A 103 4.91 -18.97 -2.05
C LYS A 103 3.56 -18.34 -1.75
N LEU A 104 3.24 -17.23 -2.42
CA LEU A 104 1.99 -16.51 -2.26
C LEU A 104 0.77 -17.41 -2.50
N HIS A 105 -0.13 -17.46 -1.53
CA HIS A 105 -1.44 -18.04 -1.69
C HIS A 105 -2.39 -16.98 -2.26
N HIS A 106 -2.58 -16.97 -3.58
CA HIS A 106 -3.27 -15.89 -4.30
C HIS A 106 -4.70 -15.65 -3.77
N GLY A 107 -5.46 -16.72 -3.50
CA GLY A 107 -6.83 -16.63 -2.97
C GLY A 107 -6.89 -15.92 -1.61
N ASN A 108 -6.26 -16.50 -0.59
CA ASN A 108 -6.14 -15.90 0.74
C ASN A 108 -5.59 -14.46 0.72
N THR A 109 -4.61 -14.16 -0.16
CA THR A 109 -4.06 -12.80 -0.28
C THR A 109 -5.10 -11.82 -0.80
N GLN A 110 -5.88 -12.22 -1.81
CA GLN A 110 -6.98 -11.41 -2.33
C GLN A 110 -8.07 -11.21 -1.27
N GLU A 111 -8.51 -12.29 -0.61
CA GLU A 111 -9.53 -12.23 0.44
C GLU A 111 -9.08 -11.35 1.62
N PHE A 112 -7.81 -11.43 1.99
CA PHE A 112 -7.23 -10.57 3.00
C PHE A 112 -7.31 -9.09 2.59
N ALA A 113 -6.88 -8.75 1.37
CA ALA A 113 -6.97 -7.37 0.88
C ALA A 113 -8.42 -6.86 0.84
N GLU A 114 -9.36 -7.67 0.34
CA GLU A 114 -10.79 -7.32 0.25
C GLU A 114 -11.42 -7.13 1.63
N LYS A 115 -11.08 -7.98 2.61
CA LYS A 115 -11.50 -7.85 4.02
C LYS A 115 -11.03 -6.54 4.66
N HIS A 116 -9.94 -5.98 4.14
CA HIS A 116 -9.34 -4.73 4.59
C HIS A 116 -9.70 -3.54 3.66
N GLY A 117 -10.78 -3.65 2.90
CA GLY A 117 -11.38 -2.52 2.18
C GLY A 117 -10.92 -2.34 0.74
N ALA A 118 -10.06 -3.22 0.22
CA ALA A 118 -9.74 -3.22 -1.20
C ALA A 118 -10.94 -3.68 -2.02
N ASP A 119 -11.22 -2.98 -3.12
CA ASP A 119 -12.09 -3.55 -4.14
C ASP A 119 -11.37 -4.69 -4.88
N ASN A 120 -12.13 -5.42 -5.71
CA ASN A 120 -11.60 -6.55 -6.46
C ASN A 120 -10.43 -6.17 -7.40
N SER A 121 -10.45 -4.95 -7.95
CA SER A 121 -9.42 -4.45 -8.87
C SER A 121 -8.11 -4.20 -8.12
N MET A 122 -8.17 -3.51 -6.99
CA MET A 122 -7.02 -3.24 -6.13
C MET A 122 -6.48 -4.54 -5.53
N ALA A 123 -7.34 -5.42 -5.03
CA ALA A 123 -6.92 -6.70 -4.46
C ALA A 123 -6.20 -7.59 -5.50
N SER A 124 -6.76 -7.71 -6.71
CA SER A 124 -6.12 -8.42 -7.82
C SER A 124 -4.77 -7.80 -8.17
N LYS A 125 -4.68 -6.47 -8.18
CA LYS A 125 -3.45 -5.75 -8.49
C LYS A 125 -2.35 -5.99 -7.45
N LEU A 126 -2.71 -6.03 -6.16
CA LEU A 126 -1.77 -6.34 -5.08
C LEU A 126 -1.22 -7.75 -5.20
N VAL A 127 -2.06 -8.73 -5.52
CA VAL A 127 -1.63 -10.12 -5.79
C VAL A 127 -0.66 -10.19 -6.97
N GLU A 128 -0.97 -9.49 -8.06
CA GLU A 128 -0.09 -9.44 -9.24
C GLU A 128 1.29 -8.85 -8.90
N VAL A 129 1.31 -7.75 -8.15
CA VAL A 129 2.55 -7.10 -7.71
C VAL A 129 3.37 -8.03 -6.83
N LEU A 130 2.77 -8.64 -5.81
CA LEU A 130 3.46 -9.57 -4.91
C LEU A 130 4.04 -10.77 -5.67
N HIS A 131 3.25 -11.38 -6.56
CA HIS A 131 3.70 -12.50 -7.38
C HIS A 131 4.86 -12.12 -8.31
N SER A 132 4.83 -10.90 -8.87
CA SER A 132 5.94 -10.36 -9.66
C SER A 132 7.22 -10.22 -8.83
N CYS A 133 7.10 -9.67 -7.62
CA CYS A 133 8.22 -9.51 -6.70
C CYS A 133 8.80 -10.87 -6.25
N GLU A 134 7.96 -11.86 -5.95
CA GLU A 134 8.40 -13.21 -5.62
C GLU A 134 9.23 -13.84 -6.75
N LYS A 135 8.80 -13.69 -8.00
CA LYS A 135 9.53 -14.19 -9.17
C LYS A 135 10.89 -13.52 -9.33
N GLN A 136 10.97 -12.21 -9.11
CA GLN A 136 12.23 -11.47 -9.24
C GLN A 136 13.29 -11.93 -8.23
N HIS A 137 12.87 -12.42 -7.06
CA HIS A 137 13.75 -12.79 -5.96
C HIS A 137 13.77 -14.29 -5.64
N GLU A 138 13.25 -15.15 -6.54
CA GLU A 138 13.13 -16.59 -6.27
C GLU A 138 14.48 -17.31 -6.11
N ALA A 139 15.56 -16.74 -6.63
CA ALA A 139 16.92 -17.28 -6.52
C ALA A 139 17.57 -17.02 -5.15
N VAL A 140 16.98 -16.18 -4.29
CA VAL A 140 17.52 -15.87 -2.96
C VAL A 140 17.27 -17.07 -2.04
N SER A 141 18.34 -17.71 -1.57
CA SER A 141 18.26 -18.96 -0.80
C SER A 141 17.79 -18.80 0.64
N ASP A 142 18.20 -17.75 1.34
CA ASP A 142 17.74 -17.47 2.70
C ASP A 142 16.31 -16.92 2.67
N ASP A 143 15.39 -17.62 3.33
CA ASP A 143 13.95 -17.31 3.28
C ASP A 143 13.63 -15.93 3.85
N CYS A 144 14.31 -15.52 4.93
CA CYS A 144 14.09 -14.20 5.52
C CYS A 144 14.60 -13.09 4.58
N GLN A 145 15.79 -13.26 4.01
CA GLN A 145 16.34 -12.32 3.03
C GLN A 145 15.45 -12.24 1.80
N ARG A 146 14.93 -13.37 1.31
CA ARG A 146 14.01 -13.41 0.18
C ARG A 146 12.73 -12.64 0.48
N ALA A 147 12.11 -12.89 1.64
CA ALA A 147 10.93 -12.15 2.08
C ALA A 147 11.21 -10.64 2.18
N LEU A 148 12.38 -10.26 2.67
CA LEU A 148 12.80 -8.86 2.74
C LEU A 148 12.91 -8.21 1.35
N GLU A 149 13.55 -8.87 0.39
CA GLU A 149 13.67 -8.34 -0.98
C GLU A 149 12.30 -8.24 -1.68
N VAL A 150 11.43 -9.25 -1.48
CA VAL A 150 10.04 -9.20 -1.95
C VAL A 150 9.29 -8.01 -1.34
N ALA A 151 9.45 -7.76 -0.04
CA ALA A 151 8.84 -6.61 0.62
C ALA A 151 9.37 -5.27 0.06
N LYS A 152 10.69 -5.13 -0.15
CA LYS A 152 11.27 -3.93 -0.77
C LYS A 152 10.73 -3.67 -2.19
N CYS A 153 10.60 -4.73 -2.99
CA CYS A 153 9.99 -4.66 -4.32
C CYS A 153 8.51 -4.24 -4.25
N PHE A 154 7.74 -4.86 -3.34
CA PHE A 154 6.33 -4.53 -3.13
C PHE A 154 6.16 -3.07 -2.72
N ARG A 155 6.94 -2.60 -1.73
CA ARG A 155 6.98 -1.20 -1.30
C ARG A 155 7.18 -0.26 -2.48
N SER A 156 8.20 -0.52 -3.31
CA SER A 156 8.52 0.34 -4.46
C SER A 156 7.36 0.41 -5.45
N SER A 157 6.74 -0.74 -5.73
CA SER A 157 5.59 -0.82 -6.64
C SER A 157 4.36 -0.06 -6.09
N VAL A 158 4.09 -0.17 -4.79
CA VAL A 158 2.99 0.56 -4.13
C VAL A 158 3.23 2.07 -4.15
N HIS A 159 4.49 2.52 -4.01
CA HIS A 159 4.86 3.92 -4.19
C HIS A 159 4.63 4.41 -5.63
N GLU A 160 5.03 3.62 -6.63
CA GLU A 160 4.79 3.94 -8.04
C GLU A 160 3.30 4.05 -8.40
N LEU A 161 2.45 3.25 -7.75
CA LEU A 161 1.00 3.32 -7.89
C LEU A 161 0.38 4.51 -7.15
N GLY A 162 1.14 5.23 -6.32
CA GLY A 162 0.65 6.32 -5.49
C GLY A 162 -0.21 5.85 -4.31
N TRP A 163 -0.16 4.56 -3.96
CA TRP A 163 -0.95 3.93 -2.91
C TRP A 163 -0.25 3.87 -1.55
N ALA A 164 1.02 4.29 -1.48
CA ALA A 164 1.78 4.25 -0.25
C ALA A 164 1.09 5.09 0.86
N PRO A 165 0.80 4.49 2.02
CA PRO A 165 0.17 5.20 3.13
C PRO A 165 1.11 6.24 3.73
N THR A 166 0.54 7.31 4.30
CA THR A 166 1.31 8.29 5.08
C THR A 166 1.73 7.70 6.41
N ILE A 167 3.02 7.83 6.72
CA ILE A 167 3.68 7.17 7.86
C ILE A 167 3.07 7.53 9.21
N ASP A 168 2.59 8.76 9.35
CA ASP A 168 2.03 9.28 10.60
C ASP A 168 0.76 8.51 11.02
N VAL A 169 0.09 7.85 10.07
CA VAL A 169 -1.20 7.21 10.27
C VAL A 169 -1.09 5.72 10.67
N ILE A 170 0.06 5.09 10.42
CA ILE A 170 0.28 3.66 10.71
C ILE A 170 0.69 3.43 12.18
N ILE A 171 1.23 4.43 12.86
CA ILE A 171 1.75 4.26 14.23
C ILE A 171 0.64 4.27 15.28
N GLU A 172 -0.23 5.28 15.25
CA GLU A 172 -1.17 5.56 16.35
C GLU A 172 -2.23 4.48 16.57
N GLU A 173 -2.53 3.69 15.53
CA GLU A 173 -3.56 2.66 15.59
C GLU A 173 -2.98 1.24 15.70
N VAL A 174 -1.71 1.04 15.31
CA VAL A 174 -1.18 -0.31 15.06
C VAL A 174 -0.06 -0.70 15.99
N LEU A 175 0.79 0.24 16.42
CA LEU A 175 1.99 -0.05 17.22
C LEU A 175 1.85 0.38 18.69
N THR A 176 0.91 1.25 19.00
CA THR A 176 0.54 1.67 20.37
C THR A 176 -0.27 0.61 21.13
N ASP A 177 -0.97 -0.27 20.41
CA ASP A 177 -1.74 -1.39 20.97
C ASP A 177 -0.90 -2.69 21.08
N MET A 178 0.41 -2.60 20.85
CA MET A 178 1.36 -3.72 20.87
C MET A 178 2.27 -3.71 22.09
#